data_AF-A0A2E3Q337-F1
#
_entry.id   AF-A0A2E3Q337-F1
#
_cell.length_a   1.000
_cell.length_b   1.000
_cell.length_c   1.000
_cell.angle_alpha   90.00
_cell.angle_beta   90.00
_cell.angle_gamma   90.00
#
_symmetry.space_group_name_H-M   'P 1'
#
loop_
_entity.id
_entity.type
_entity.pdbx_description
1 polymer ?
#
loop_
_entity_poly.entity_id
_entity_poly.type
_entity_poly.pdbx_seq_one_letter_code
_entity_poly.pdbx_strand_id
1 'polypeptide(L)'
;MIETDRLLGVTDVPGAVGASVSENAVAAPVPEATSTAPVTDTEGSNPPRPLPAPAIDPVSLDEDVVAALERLESLHAERCGHCTNSTTHRSVVFGDGDPHASVMFVGEAPGAEEDRTGRPFVGPAGELLDRMIESVGLSREGVYIGNIIKVRPQENRTPSPDECEVCGPWLLAQIAVIRPRVVVALGATPTKYLLQTTTGITRLRGCSSRIRIGDFSVPVVPTFHPAYVLRQYTPEVRRAVWEDLKQAVAISGED
;
A
#
# COMPACT_ATOMS: atom_id res chain seq x y z
N MET A 1 -4.37 -8.90 -26.91
CA MET A 1 -5.35 -8.82 -25.80
C MET A 1 -5.46 -10.19 -25.12
N ILE A 2 -4.32 -10.77 -24.67
CA ILE A 2 -4.24 -12.13 -24.10
C ILE A 2 -3.14 -12.24 -23.01
N GLU A 3 -2.10 -11.39 -23.02
CA GLU A 3 -0.98 -11.53 -22.07
C GLU A 3 -1.30 -11.04 -20.63
N THR A 4 -2.16 -10.03 -20.48
CA THR A 4 -2.50 -9.44 -19.17
C THR A 4 -3.15 -10.46 -18.20
N ASP A 5 -4.00 -11.36 -18.72
CA ASP A 5 -4.77 -12.32 -17.93
C ASP A 5 -3.88 -13.32 -17.15
N ARG A 6 -2.62 -13.49 -17.58
CA ARG A 6 -1.65 -14.37 -16.90
C ARG A 6 -1.00 -13.76 -15.66
N LEU A 7 -0.79 -12.45 -15.60
CA LEU A 7 0.03 -11.83 -14.53
C LEU A 7 -0.62 -11.95 -13.15
N LEU A 8 -1.94 -11.77 -13.08
CA LEU A 8 -2.75 -12.01 -11.89
C LEU A 8 -3.65 -13.24 -12.01
N GLY A 9 -3.53 -14.04 -13.08
CA GLY A 9 -4.16 -15.35 -13.24
C GLY A 9 -5.68 -15.39 -13.07
N VAL A 10 -6.40 -14.32 -13.42
CA VAL A 10 -7.87 -14.24 -13.29
C VAL A 10 -8.52 -14.76 -14.57
N THR A 11 -8.31 -16.05 -14.87
CA THR A 11 -9.20 -16.78 -15.77
C THR A 11 -10.54 -16.97 -15.05
N ASP A 12 -11.45 -16.01 -15.23
CA ASP A 12 -12.90 -16.20 -15.38
C ASP A 12 -13.64 -14.86 -15.31
N VAL A 13 -14.41 -14.57 -16.36
CA VAL A 13 -15.45 -13.54 -16.37
C VAL A 13 -16.78 -14.24 -16.64
N PRO A 14 -17.57 -14.59 -15.60
CA PRO A 14 -18.82 -15.31 -15.79
C PRO A 14 -19.89 -14.45 -16.46
N GLY A 15 -20.00 -14.58 -17.79
CA GLY A 15 -21.25 -14.29 -18.49
C GLY A 15 -22.35 -15.24 -17.98
N ALA A 16 -23.57 -14.75 -17.86
CA ALA A 16 -24.65 -15.53 -17.25
C ALA A 16 -25.16 -16.69 -18.12
N VAL A 17 -25.67 -17.72 -17.44
CA VAL A 17 -26.72 -18.72 -17.80
C VAL A 17 -26.26 -20.18 -17.64
N GLY A 18 -27.02 -20.97 -16.87
CA GLY A 18 -27.17 -22.42 -17.12
C GLY A 18 -26.78 -23.41 -16.02
N ALA A 19 -27.81 -24.10 -15.51
CA ALA A 19 -27.85 -25.41 -14.85
C ALA A 19 -27.00 -26.53 -15.52
N SER A 20 -26.63 -27.68 -14.91
CA SER A 20 -26.79 -28.23 -13.53
C SER A 20 -26.16 -29.65 -13.38
N VAL A 21 -25.84 -30.10 -12.14
CA VAL A 21 -25.49 -31.49 -11.68
C VAL A 21 -24.30 -32.20 -12.37
N SER A 22 -23.49 -33.12 -11.80
CA SER A 22 -23.28 -33.72 -10.44
C SER A 22 -21.83 -34.34 -10.42
N GLU A 23 -21.19 -34.93 -9.39
CA GLU A 23 -21.50 -35.28 -7.98
C GLU A 23 -20.21 -35.62 -7.18
N ASN A 24 -20.34 -36.01 -5.90
CA ASN A 24 -19.46 -36.87 -5.08
C ASN A 24 -17.94 -36.64 -5.00
N ALA A 25 -17.49 -36.12 -3.84
CA ALA A 25 -16.27 -36.61 -3.17
C ALA A 25 -16.36 -36.48 -1.63
N VAL A 26 -16.03 -37.58 -0.95
CA VAL A 26 -16.00 -37.89 0.50
C VAL A 26 -15.61 -36.73 1.45
N ALA A 27 -16.32 -36.62 2.58
CA ALA A 27 -16.04 -35.65 3.65
C ALA A 27 -15.33 -36.25 4.89
N ALA A 28 -14.61 -35.40 5.62
CA ALA A 28 -14.07 -35.63 6.97
C ALA A 28 -14.34 -34.37 7.85
N PRO A 29 -14.38 -34.47 9.19
CA PRO A 29 -15.22 -33.58 9.99
C PRO A 29 -14.68 -32.16 10.22
N VAL A 30 -15.62 -31.20 10.27
CA VAL A 30 -15.43 -29.81 10.69
C VAL A 30 -15.82 -29.70 12.18
N PRO A 31 -15.06 -28.98 13.03
CA PRO A 31 -15.48 -28.71 14.42
C PRO A 31 -16.68 -27.76 14.47
N GLU A 32 -17.55 -27.93 15.46
CA GLU A 32 -18.83 -27.21 15.56
C GLU A 32 -18.65 -25.69 15.73
N ALA A 33 -19.36 -24.92 14.90
CA ALA A 33 -19.50 -23.48 15.08
C ALA A 33 -20.63 -23.19 16.08
N THR A 34 -20.28 -22.78 17.29
CA THR A 34 -21.27 -22.33 18.29
C THR A 34 -21.90 -21.00 17.86
N SER A 35 -23.21 -21.03 17.62
CA SER A 35 -23.99 -19.86 17.22
C SER A 35 -24.00 -18.79 18.31
N THR A 36 -23.67 -17.55 17.93
CA THR A 36 -23.99 -16.34 18.69
C THR A 36 -24.69 -15.34 17.78
N ALA A 37 -25.72 -14.68 18.30
CA ALA A 37 -26.55 -13.74 17.56
C ALA A 37 -25.77 -12.45 17.21
N PRO A 38 -26.15 -11.72 16.14
CA PRO A 38 -25.40 -10.55 15.70
C PRO A 38 -25.46 -9.42 16.73
N VAL A 39 -24.32 -9.13 17.36
CA VAL A 39 -24.08 -7.82 17.98
C VAL A 39 -24.03 -6.77 16.88
N THR A 40 -24.99 -5.85 16.91
CA THR A 40 -24.97 -4.66 16.06
C THR A 40 -23.96 -3.67 16.64
N ASP A 41 -22.69 -3.84 16.30
CA ASP A 41 -21.63 -2.90 16.63
C ASP A 41 -21.87 -1.56 15.90
N THR A 42 -22.65 -0.68 16.52
CA THR A 42 -22.60 0.76 16.24
C THR A 42 -21.28 1.32 16.75
N GLU A 43 -20.18 0.97 16.07
CA GLU A 43 -18.88 1.64 16.20
C GLU A 43 -19.09 3.14 15.93
N GLY A 44 -19.10 3.94 16.99
CA GLY A 44 -19.26 5.38 16.88
C GLY A 44 -18.14 5.98 16.04
N SER A 45 -18.49 6.61 14.91
CA SER A 45 -17.54 7.31 14.05
C SER A 45 -17.00 8.54 14.77
N ASN A 46 -15.96 8.32 15.59
CA ASN A 46 -15.08 9.38 16.05
C ASN A 46 -14.51 10.06 14.79
N PRO A 47 -14.56 11.40 14.65
CA PRO A 47 -14.13 12.05 13.41
C PRO A 47 -12.67 11.70 13.10
N PRO A 48 -12.32 11.49 11.81
CA PRO A 48 -10.95 11.12 11.44
C PRO A 48 -9.98 12.18 11.95
N ARG A 49 -8.89 11.72 12.57
CA ARG A 49 -7.85 12.59 13.12
C ARG A 49 -7.22 13.39 11.97
N PRO A 50 -6.78 14.65 12.18
CA PRO A 50 -5.98 15.36 11.19
C PRO A 50 -4.71 14.57 10.87
N LEU A 51 -4.42 14.40 9.58
CA LEU A 51 -3.16 13.80 9.12
C LEU A 51 -1.97 14.63 9.64
N PRO A 52 -0.86 14.01 10.10
CA PRO A 52 0.34 14.75 10.48
C PRO A 52 0.86 15.65 9.36
N ALA A 53 1.59 16.71 9.73
CA ALA A 53 2.33 17.50 8.75
C ALA A 53 3.51 16.69 8.17
N PRO A 54 3.94 16.98 6.93
CA PRO A 54 5.24 16.52 6.41
C PRO A 54 6.41 16.85 7.34
N ALA A 55 7.45 16.01 7.36
CA ALA A 55 8.63 16.20 8.21
C ALA A 55 9.45 17.47 7.88
N ILE A 56 9.38 17.91 6.63
CA ILE A 56 10.01 19.11 6.08
C ILE A 56 8.94 19.80 5.22
N ASP A 57 8.88 21.14 5.25
CA ASP A 57 7.99 21.89 4.35
C ASP A 57 8.50 21.77 2.91
N PRO A 58 7.71 21.20 1.96
CA PRO A 58 8.13 21.08 0.56
C PRO A 58 8.40 22.43 -0.10
N VAL A 59 7.76 23.51 0.37
CA VAL A 59 7.98 24.87 -0.14
C VAL A 59 9.35 25.43 0.28
N SER A 60 10.08 24.74 1.18
CA SER A 60 11.49 25.05 1.49
C SER A 60 12.51 24.34 0.58
N LEU A 61 12.01 23.58 -0.41
CA LEU A 61 12.77 22.87 -1.43
C LEU A 61 12.51 23.54 -2.80
N ASP A 62 12.96 24.79 -2.96
CA ASP A 62 12.99 25.56 -4.22
C ASP A 62 14.01 24.97 -5.23
N GLU A 63 13.89 23.67 -5.49
CA GLU A 63 14.83 22.83 -6.23
C GLU A 63 14.06 21.90 -7.18
N ASP A 64 14.74 21.26 -8.12
CA ASP A 64 14.10 20.24 -8.96
C ASP A 64 13.67 19.02 -8.12
N VAL A 65 12.61 18.34 -8.54
CA VAL A 65 11.99 17.21 -7.81
C VAL A 65 13.00 16.10 -7.47
N VAL A 66 13.98 15.84 -8.34
CA VAL A 66 15.05 14.86 -8.07
C VAL A 66 15.92 15.31 -6.90
N ALA A 67 16.45 16.54 -6.97
CA ALA A 67 17.32 17.10 -5.93
C ALA A 67 16.56 17.28 -4.60
N ALA A 68 15.29 17.65 -4.65
CA ALA A 68 14.41 17.74 -3.49
C ALA A 68 14.24 16.37 -2.79
N LEU A 69 14.16 15.26 -3.53
CA LEU A 69 14.12 13.91 -2.96
C LEU A 69 15.48 13.46 -2.39
N GLU A 70 16.59 13.69 -3.09
CA GLU A 70 17.95 13.39 -2.59
C GLU A 70 18.25 14.14 -1.28
N ARG A 71 17.86 15.42 -1.22
CA ARG A 71 17.95 16.27 -0.03
C ARG A 71 17.02 15.79 1.08
N LEU A 72 15.81 15.33 0.76
CA LEU A 72 14.88 14.78 1.74
C LEU A 72 15.36 13.44 2.32
N GLU A 73 15.99 12.58 1.52
CA GLU A 73 16.63 11.34 1.99
C GLU A 73 17.81 11.64 2.93
N SER A 74 18.65 12.60 2.55
CA SER A 74 19.77 13.07 3.38
C SER A 74 19.28 13.60 4.73
N LEU A 75 18.24 14.44 4.74
CA LEU A 75 17.60 14.96 5.95
C LEU A 75 16.92 13.85 6.77
N HIS A 76 16.33 12.84 6.12
CA HIS A 76 15.75 11.67 6.80
C HIS A 76 16.83 10.88 7.55
N ALA A 77 17.97 10.61 6.91
CA ALA A 77 19.09 9.88 7.51
C ALA A 77 19.67 10.60 8.76
N GLU A 78 19.68 11.94 8.75
CA GLU A 78 20.09 12.75 9.91
C GLU A 78 19.05 12.82 11.04
N ARG A 79 17.74 12.91 10.71
CA ARG A 79 16.72 13.47 11.62
C ARG A 79 15.52 12.57 11.91
N CYS A 80 15.39 11.44 11.21
CA CYS A 80 14.28 10.52 11.44
C CYS A 80 14.46 9.75 12.76
N GLY A 81 13.92 10.29 13.85
CA GLY A 81 14.06 9.74 15.22
C GLY A 81 13.55 8.30 15.44
N HIS A 82 12.89 7.70 14.45
CA HIS A 82 12.62 6.26 14.42
C HIS A 82 13.81 5.49 13.83
N CYS A 83 14.30 5.91 12.67
CA CYS A 83 15.39 5.24 11.96
C CYS A 83 16.75 5.44 12.63
N THR A 84 17.06 6.64 13.12
CA THR A 84 18.34 6.93 13.80
C THR A 84 18.49 6.20 15.15
N ASN A 85 17.38 5.83 15.79
CA ASN A 85 17.35 5.12 17.06
C ASN A 85 17.13 3.59 16.90
N SER A 86 16.81 3.12 15.69
CA SER A 86 16.66 1.70 15.40
C SER A 86 18.03 1.03 15.25
N THR A 87 18.35 0.08 16.12
CA THR A 87 19.65 -0.61 16.16
C THR A 87 19.67 -1.98 15.46
N THR A 88 18.53 -2.39 14.88
CA THR A 88 18.29 -3.77 14.40
C THR A 88 18.20 -3.91 12.88
N HIS A 89 18.27 -2.81 12.14
CA HIS A 89 18.26 -2.80 10.68
C HIS A 89 19.68 -2.69 10.10
N ARG A 90 19.85 -3.14 8.86
CA ARG A 90 21.09 -3.01 8.08
C ARG A 90 21.03 -1.80 7.14
N SER A 91 19.88 -1.54 6.52
CA SER A 91 19.73 -0.48 5.52
C SER A 91 18.48 0.36 5.77
N VAL A 92 18.58 1.67 5.55
CA VAL A 92 17.40 2.50 5.31
C VAL A 92 16.88 2.17 3.91
N VAL A 93 15.56 2.14 3.78
CA VAL A 93 14.83 1.86 2.54
C VAL A 93 13.83 3.00 2.33
N PHE A 94 14.32 4.10 1.75
CA PHE A 94 13.61 5.37 1.70
C PHE A 94 12.46 5.37 0.66
N GLY A 95 12.78 4.97 -0.58
CA GLY A 95 11.88 4.81 -1.72
C GLY A 95 12.66 4.40 -2.97
N ASP A 96 11.96 4.11 -4.07
CA ASP A 96 12.55 3.68 -5.36
C ASP A 96 11.53 3.93 -6.49
N GLY A 97 11.99 4.26 -7.70
CA GLY A 97 11.15 4.55 -8.87
C GLY A 97 11.14 6.03 -9.32
N ASP A 98 10.19 6.39 -10.18
CA ASP A 98 10.15 7.69 -10.88
C ASP A 98 9.87 8.88 -9.92
N PRO A 99 10.76 9.89 -9.84
CA PRO A 99 10.54 11.11 -9.04
C PRO A 99 9.32 11.93 -9.50
N HIS A 100 8.84 11.75 -10.74
CA HIS A 100 7.66 12.43 -11.30
C HIS A 100 6.43 11.49 -11.41
N ALA A 101 6.45 10.35 -10.72
CA ALA A 101 5.43 9.32 -10.85
C ALA A 101 3.99 9.82 -10.62
N SER A 102 3.12 9.60 -11.60
CA SER A 102 1.68 9.87 -11.45
C SER A 102 0.98 8.89 -10.48
N VAL A 103 1.58 7.73 -10.22
CA VAL A 103 1.07 6.69 -9.30
C VAL A 103 2.16 6.36 -8.27
N MET A 104 1.82 6.48 -6.99
CA MET A 104 2.74 6.14 -5.88
C MET A 104 2.19 4.99 -5.03
N PHE A 105 2.95 3.91 -4.88
CA PHE A 105 2.61 2.75 -4.06
C PHE A 105 3.21 2.88 -2.66
N VAL A 106 2.40 2.63 -1.63
CA VAL A 106 2.80 2.75 -0.22
C VAL A 106 2.50 1.46 0.55
N GLY A 107 3.56 0.80 0.99
CA GLY A 107 3.52 -0.37 1.88
C GLY A 107 3.67 -0.04 3.36
N GLU A 108 3.76 -1.09 4.16
CA GLU A 108 3.88 -1.03 5.63
C GLU A 108 5.33 -0.72 6.07
N ALA A 109 6.25 -1.63 5.78
CA ALA A 109 7.64 -1.61 6.25
C ALA A 109 8.55 -2.44 5.34
N PRO A 110 9.89 -2.22 5.37
CA PRO A 110 10.86 -3.10 4.74
C PRO A 110 10.85 -4.50 5.36
N GLY A 111 10.95 -5.54 4.52
CA GLY A 111 11.23 -6.90 4.94
C GLY A 111 12.73 -7.21 4.99
N ALA A 112 13.07 -8.49 5.12
CA ALA A 112 14.45 -8.94 5.26
C ALA A 112 15.32 -8.73 4.02
N GLU A 113 14.72 -8.74 2.82
CA GLU A 113 15.45 -8.61 1.55
C GLU A 113 15.58 -7.14 1.15
N GLU A 114 14.58 -6.33 1.48
CA GLU A 114 14.61 -4.87 1.38
C GLU A 114 15.73 -4.30 2.28
N ASP A 115 15.78 -4.73 3.55
CA ASP A 115 16.85 -4.40 4.51
C ASP A 115 18.25 -4.87 4.07
N ARG A 116 18.33 -5.95 3.29
CA ARG A 116 19.59 -6.47 2.74
C ARG A 116 20.11 -5.62 1.57
N THR A 117 19.23 -4.92 0.85
CA THR A 117 19.49 -4.30 -0.46
C THR A 117 19.34 -2.78 -0.50
N GLY A 118 18.64 -2.18 0.46
CA GLY A 118 18.27 -0.77 0.45
C GLY A 118 17.03 -0.43 -0.40
N ARG A 119 16.46 -1.39 -1.14
CA ARG A 119 15.34 -1.16 -2.07
C ARG A 119 14.01 -1.66 -1.51
N PRO A 120 12.88 -0.96 -1.72
CA PRO A 120 11.57 -1.40 -1.28
C PRO A 120 11.03 -2.50 -2.20
N PHE A 121 10.23 -3.42 -1.64
CA PHE A 121 9.52 -4.46 -2.39
C PHE A 121 10.44 -5.21 -3.37
N VAL A 122 11.36 -6.03 -2.84
CA VAL A 122 12.28 -6.87 -3.62
C VAL A 122 12.28 -8.35 -3.20
N GLY A 123 11.68 -8.69 -2.07
CA GLY A 123 11.35 -10.09 -1.74
C GLY A 123 10.12 -10.61 -2.52
N PRO A 124 9.59 -11.80 -2.19
CA PRO A 124 8.48 -12.42 -2.94
C PRO A 124 7.19 -11.59 -2.99
N ALA A 125 6.96 -10.72 -1.99
CA ALA A 125 5.86 -9.76 -2.00
C ALA A 125 6.09 -8.60 -2.99
N GLY A 126 7.35 -8.24 -3.25
CA GLY A 126 7.76 -7.31 -4.29
C GLY A 126 7.59 -7.90 -5.68
N GLU A 127 8.05 -9.13 -5.92
CA GLU A 127 7.84 -9.81 -7.21
C GLU A 127 6.34 -9.88 -7.61
N LEU A 128 5.43 -10.02 -6.63
CA LEU A 128 4.00 -9.94 -6.89
C LEU A 128 3.50 -8.50 -7.08
N LEU A 129 4.08 -7.51 -6.39
CA LEU A 129 3.79 -6.09 -6.65
C LEU A 129 4.19 -5.69 -8.07
N ASP A 130 5.36 -6.13 -8.55
CA ASP A 130 5.82 -5.86 -9.91
C ASP A 130 4.81 -6.41 -10.93
N ARG A 131 4.38 -7.67 -10.79
CA ARG A 131 3.30 -8.25 -11.63
C ARG A 131 1.94 -7.57 -11.48
N MET A 132 1.64 -6.99 -10.31
CA MET A 132 0.44 -6.17 -10.09
C MET A 132 0.54 -4.85 -10.89
N ILE A 133 1.69 -4.18 -10.86
CA ILE A 133 1.98 -2.94 -11.60
C ILE A 133 1.94 -3.19 -13.11
N GLU A 134 2.67 -4.20 -13.59
CA GLU A 134 2.69 -4.63 -14.99
C GLU A 134 1.29 -4.97 -15.51
N SER A 135 0.43 -5.59 -14.69
CA SER A 135 -0.92 -5.97 -15.11
C SER A 135 -1.78 -4.77 -15.51
N VAL A 136 -1.62 -3.59 -14.87
CA VAL A 136 -2.35 -2.37 -15.25
C VAL A 136 -1.69 -1.60 -16.40
N GLY A 137 -0.60 -2.12 -16.99
CA GLY A 137 0.13 -1.45 -18.07
C GLY A 137 1.07 -0.34 -17.60
N LEU A 138 1.40 -0.32 -16.30
CA LEU A 138 2.48 0.49 -15.74
C LEU A 138 3.77 -0.33 -15.71
N SER A 139 4.93 0.32 -15.61
CA SER A 139 6.20 -0.35 -15.25
C SER A 139 6.61 0.01 -13.83
N ARG A 140 7.47 -0.80 -13.21
CA ARG A 140 8.03 -0.51 -11.87
C ARG A 140 8.82 0.80 -11.88
N GLU A 141 9.51 1.08 -12.98
CA GLU A 141 10.35 2.27 -13.17
C GLU A 141 9.53 3.55 -13.40
N GLY A 142 8.28 3.44 -13.87
CA GLY A 142 7.37 4.56 -14.14
C GLY A 142 6.38 4.86 -13.00
N VAL A 143 6.61 4.29 -11.83
CA VAL A 143 5.85 4.53 -10.59
C VAL A 143 6.84 4.79 -9.45
N TYR A 144 6.39 5.35 -8.32
CA TYR A 144 7.22 5.48 -7.12
C TYR A 144 6.74 4.51 -6.03
N ILE A 145 7.66 3.84 -5.36
CA ILE A 145 7.37 2.83 -4.34
C ILE A 145 8.02 3.23 -3.00
N GLY A 146 7.23 3.25 -1.93
CA GLY A 146 7.71 3.53 -0.57
C GLY A 146 6.98 2.74 0.51
N ASN A 147 7.40 2.93 1.76
CA ASN A 147 6.77 2.40 2.97
C ASN A 147 6.49 3.50 4.00
N ILE A 148 5.56 3.26 4.92
CA ILE A 148 5.25 4.18 6.05
C ILE A 148 6.47 4.38 6.94
N ILE A 149 7.13 3.28 7.33
CA ILE A 149 8.42 3.33 8.02
C ILE A 149 9.56 2.94 7.07
N LYS A 150 10.76 3.50 7.26
CA LYS A 150 11.91 3.33 6.33
C LYS A 150 12.95 2.30 6.76
N VAL A 151 12.75 1.60 7.87
CA VAL A 151 13.65 0.56 8.37
C VAL A 151 12.85 -0.65 8.84
N ARG A 152 13.48 -1.82 8.77
CA ARG A 152 12.85 -3.11 9.07
C ARG A 152 12.59 -3.30 10.58
N PRO A 153 11.34 -3.61 11.01
CA PRO A 153 11.07 -4.05 12.37
C PRO A 153 11.70 -5.41 12.69
N GLN A 154 12.06 -5.62 13.96
CA GLN A 154 12.50 -6.94 14.44
C GLN A 154 11.50 -8.03 14.03
N GLU A 155 12.04 -9.14 13.51
CA GLU A 155 11.26 -10.32 13.08
C GLU A 155 10.16 -10.04 12.03
N ASN A 156 10.23 -8.89 11.34
CA ASN A 156 9.21 -8.40 10.41
C ASN A 156 7.82 -8.20 11.05
N ARG A 157 7.77 -7.87 12.36
CA ARG A 157 6.49 -7.49 13.01
C ARG A 157 5.87 -6.26 12.33
N THR A 158 4.56 -6.11 12.44
CA THR A 158 3.89 -4.87 12.05
C THR A 158 4.38 -3.68 12.91
N PRO A 159 4.57 -2.49 12.33
CA PRO A 159 4.94 -1.28 13.07
C PRO A 159 3.88 -0.87 14.09
N SER A 160 4.27 -0.22 15.19
CA SER A 160 3.32 0.43 16.10
C SER A 160 2.75 1.71 15.48
N PRO A 161 1.60 2.21 15.96
CA PRO A 161 1.12 3.54 15.60
C PRO A 161 2.17 4.63 15.86
N ASP A 162 2.89 4.55 16.98
CA ASP A 162 3.92 5.52 17.36
C ASP A 162 5.10 5.53 16.38
N GLU A 163 5.55 4.35 15.93
CA GLU A 163 6.59 4.23 14.89
C GLU A 163 6.14 4.85 13.56
N CYS A 164 4.85 4.69 13.22
CA CYS A 164 4.23 5.34 12.06
C CYS A 164 4.10 6.86 12.25
N GLU A 165 3.80 7.36 13.45
CA GLU A 165 3.72 8.80 13.75
C GLU A 165 5.10 9.48 13.70
N VAL A 166 6.17 8.80 14.08
CA VAL A 166 7.54 9.34 14.01
C VAL A 166 8.14 9.24 12.60
N CYS A 167 7.90 8.17 11.85
CA CYS A 167 8.54 7.93 10.55
C CYS A 167 7.67 8.35 9.34
N GLY A 168 6.34 8.21 9.44
CA GLY A 168 5.40 8.54 8.38
C GLY A 168 5.40 10.00 7.88
N PRO A 169 5.75 11.03 8.69
CA PRO A 169 5.91 12.40 8.18
C PRO A 169 6.93 12.54 7.04
N TRP A 170 7.91 11.63 6.95
CA TRP A 170 8.87 11.60 5.84
C TRP A 170 8.25 11.04 4.55
N LEU A 171 7.36 10.06 4.66
CA LEU A 171 6.54 9.62 3.52
C LEU A 171 5.61 10.75 3.05
N LEU A 172 5.00 11.49 3.97
CA LEU A 172 4.15 12.64 3.62
C LEU A 172 4.95 13.73 2.90
N ALA A 173 6.22 13.93 3.26
CA ALA A 173 7.13 14.81 2.53
C ALA A 173 7.48 14.26 1.12
N GLN A 174 7.74 12.96 0.97
CA GLN A 174 7.94 12.35 -0.37
C GLN A 174 6.71 12.53 -1.27
N ILE A 175 5.50 12.23 -0.77
CA ILE A 175 4.25 12.45 -1.51
C ILE A 175 4.09 13.94 -1.87
N ALA A 176 4.53 14.86 -1.00
CA ALA A 176 4.41 16.29 -1.23
C ALA A 176 5.45 16.89 -2.21
N VAL A 177 6.59 16.23 -2.39
CA VAL A 177 7.61 16.56 -3.40
C VAL A 177 7.23 15.98 -4.77
N ILE A 178 6.88 14.69 -4.81
CA ILE A 178 6.47 13.98 -6.05
C ILE A 178 5.12 14.49 -6.58
N ARG A 179 4.20 14.88 -5.68
CA ARG A 179 2.82 15.33 -5.97
C ARG A 179 2.07 14.37 -6.91
N PRO A 180 2.04 13.05 -6.62
CA PRO A 180 1.46 12.05 -7.51
C PRO A 180 -0.05 12.28 -7.69
N ARG A 181 -0.60 11.90 -8.85
CA ARG A 181 -2.04 11.99 -9.12
C ARG A 181 -2.86 11.02 -8.27
N VAL A 182 -2.28 9.90 -7.83
CA VAL A 182 -2.89 8.93 -6.92
C VAL A 182 -1.87 8.22 -6.04
N VAL A 183 -2.28 7.85 -4.82
CA VAL A 183 -1.53 6.97 -3.91
C VAL A 183 -2.25 5.63 -3.74
N VAL A 184 -1.57 4.51 -3.93
CA VAL A 184 -2.11 3.15 -3.69
C VAL A 184 -1.62 2.65 -2.33
N ALA A 185 -2.53 2.50 -1.38
CA ALA A 185 -2.20 2.04 -0.02
C ALA A 185 -2.30 0.51 0.08
N LEU A 186 -1.14 -0.15 0.19
CA LEU A 186 -1.00 -1.60 0.19
C LEU A 186 -1.22 -2.17 1.60
N GLY A 187 -2.46 -2.48 1.95
CA GLY A 187 -2.83 -3.12 3.21
C GLY A 187 -3.20 -2.16 4.34
N ALA A 188 -3.37 -2.73 5.54
CA ALA A 188 -4.01 -2.05 6.66
C ALA A 188 -3.21 -0.86 7.20
N THR A 189 -1.92 -1.03 7.49
CA THR A 189 -1.10 0.02 8.12
C THR A 189 -0.99 1.31 7.30
N PRO A 190 -0.62 1.28 5.99
CA PRO A 190 -0.61 2.51 5.18
C PRO A 190 -2.00 3.10 5.00
N THR A 191 -3.05 2.27 4.86
CA THR A 191 -4.44 2.75 4.75
C THR A 191 -4.87 3.49 6.01
N LYS A 192 -4.63 2.91 7.19
CA LYS A 192 -5.00 3.51 8.49
C LYS A 192 -4.25 4.80 8.77
N TYR A 193 -2.96 4.86 8.43
CA TYR A 193 -2.15 6.05 8.60
C TYR A 193 -2.58 7.18 7.65
N LEU A 194 -2.69 6.92 6.35
CA LEU A 194 -3.04 7.94 5.37
C LEU A 194 -4.48 8.45 5.54
N LEU A 195 -5.45 7.55 5.79
CA LEU A 195 -6.86 7.91 5.98
C LEU A 195 -7.23 8.25 7.43
N GLN A 196 -6.27 8.22 8.36
CA GLN A 196 -6.45 8.52 9.79
C GLN A 196 -7.68 7.81 10.41
N THR A 197 -7.79 6.52 10.13
CA THR A 197 -8.97 5.69 10.44
C THR A 197 -8.60 4.40 11.17
N THR A 198 -9.50 3.90 12.01
CA THR A 198 -9.38 2.59 12.67
C THR A 198 -9.89 1.44 11.80
N THR A 199 -10.68 1.73 10.76
CA THR A 199 -11.43 0.75 9.97
C THR A 199 -10.49 -0.28 9.28
N GLY A 200 -10.92 -1.54 9.23
CA GLY A 200 -10.16 -2.64 8.63
C GLY A 200 -10.15 -2.62 7.09
N ILE A 201 -9.02 -3.00 6.49
CA ILE A 201 -8.78 -2.95 5.03
C ILE A 201 -9.88 -3.62 4.19
N THR A 202 -10.47 -4.72 4.66
CA THR A 202 -11.55 -5.44 3.97
C THR A 202 -12.82 -4.60 3.76
N ARG A 203 -13.07 -3.59 4.61
CA ARG A 203 -14.17 -2.61 4.44
C ARG A 203 -13.77 -1.39 3.59
N LEU A 204 -12.46 -1.15 3.35
CA LEU A 204 -11.93 0.05 2.70
C LEU A 204 -11.36 -0.18 1.30
N ARG A 205 -11.02 -1.41 0.92
CA ARG A 205 -10.40 -1.67 -0.40
C ARG A 205 -11.35 -1.30 -1.54
N GLY A 206 -10.85 -0.52 -2.50
CA GLY A 206 -11.66 0.04 -3.60
C GLY A 206 -12.51 1.27 -3.25
N CYS A 207 -12.45 1.73 -2.00
CA CYS A 207 -13.12 2.96 -1.56
C CYS A 207 -12.11 4.12 -1.55
N SER A 208 -11.89 4.73 -2.72
CA SER A 208 -10.97 5.86 -2.86
C SER A 208 -11.37 7.05 -1.96
N SER A 209 -10.41 7.67 -1.27
CA SER A 209 -10.63 8.84 -0.40
C SER A 209 -9.49 9.84 -0.55
N ARG A 210 -9.77 11.16 -0.58
CA ARG A 210 -8.70 12.18 -0.71
C ARG A 210 -8.11 12.55 0.65
N ILE A 211 -6.78 12.61 0.72
CA ILE A 211 -6.02 13.19 1.83
C ILE A 211 -5.54 14.58 1.45
N ARG A 212 -5.39 15.48 2.43
CA ARG A 212 -4.79 16.81 2.22
C ARG A 212 -3.34 16.80 2.68
N ILE A 213 -2.44 17.30 1.85
CA ILE A 213 -1.01 17.43 2.15
C ILE A 213 -0.61 18.86 1.76
N GLY A 214 -0.31 19.71 2.75
CA GLY A 214 0.02 21.12 2.53
C GLY A 214 -1.07 21.90 1.78
N ASP A 215 -0.73 22.37 0.58
CA ASP A 215 -1.60 23.14 -0.31
C ASP A 215 -2.60 22.26 -1.10
N PHE A 216 -2.22 21.03 -1.44
CA PHE A 216 -2.95 20.16 -2.36
C PHE A 216 -3.69 19.00 -1.66
N SER A 217 -4.40 18.19 -2.46
CA SER A 217 -5.00 16.93 -2.00
C SER A 217 -4.80 15.84 -3.04
N VAL A 218 -4.55 14.61 -2.58
CA VAL A 218 -4.32 13.44 -3.43
C VAL A 218 -5.30 12.32 -3.07
N PRO A 219 -5.93 11.64 -4.04
CA PRO A 219 -6.69 10.42 -3.81
C PRO A 219 -5.79 9.28 -3.31
N VAL A 220 -6.26 8.58 -2.28
CA VAL A 220 -5.70 7.33 -1.81
C VAL A 220 -6.66 6.21 -2.19
N VAL A 221 -6.16 5.16 -2.84
CA VAL A 221 -6.89 3.92 -3.15
C VAL A 221 -6.36 2.80 -2.26
N PRO A 222 -7.12 2.34 -1.26
CA PRO A 222 -6.73 1.18 -0.45
C PRO A 222 -6.87 -0.12 -1.25
N THR A 223 -5.92 -1.04 -1.10
CA THR A 223 -6.03 -2.42 -1.60
C THR A 223 -5.30 -3.41 -0.67
N PHE A 224 -5.35 -4.70 -0.96
CA PHE A 224 -4.65 -5.71 -0.17
C PHE A 224 -3.13 -5.68 -0.41
N HIS A 225 -2.35 -5.81 0.67
CA HIS A 225 -0.89 -5.92 0.56
C HIS A 225 -0.50 -7.21 -0.19
N PRO A 226 0.52 -7.20 -1.08
CA PRO A 226 0.90 -8.39 -1.86
C PRO A 226 1.19 -9.63 -1.00
N ALA A 227 1.79 -9.46 0.19
CA ALA A 227 2.01 -10.58 1.12
C ALA A 227 0.72 -11.21 1.69
N TYR A 228 -0.42 -10.51 1.69
CA TYR A 228 -1.73 -11.10 1.96
C TYR A 228 -2.22 -11.91 0.76
N VAL A 229 -2.09 -11.36 -0.46
CA VAL A 229 -2.47 -12.05 -1.71
C VAL A 229 -1.70 -13.35 -1.89
N LEU A 230 -0.39 -13.39 -1.56
CA LEU A 230 0.40 -14.63 -1.54
C LEU A 230 -0.14 -15.69 -0.56
N ARG A 231 -0.68 -15.27 0.60
CA ARG A 231 -1.26 -16.17 1.60
C ARG A 231 -2.70 -16.57 1.28
N GLN A 232 -3.39 -15.82 0.42
CA GLN A 232 -4.81 -15.95 0.09
C GLN A 232 -5.00 -15.81 -1.43
N TYR A 233 -4.34 -16.68 -2.20
CA TYR A 233 -4.16 -16.55 -3.65
C TYR A 233 -5.41 -16.96 -4.48
N THR A 234 -6.61 -16.63 -3.99
CA THR A 234 -7.88 -17.02 -4.63
C THR A 234 -8.24 -16.10 -5.80
N PRO A 235 -9.07 -16.55 -6.77
CA PRO A 235 -9.52 -15.70 -7.88
C PRO A 235 -10.26 -14.44 -7.39
N GLU A 236 -10.96 -14.51 -6.26
CA GLU A 236 -11.73 -13.41 -5.68
C GLU A 236 -10.80 -12.32 -5.13
N VAL A 237 -9.78 -12.70 -4.37
CA VAL A 237 -8.77 -11.76 -3.83
C VAL A 237 -7.99 -11.11 -4.99
N ARG A 238 -7.59 -11.91 -5.98
CA ARG A 238 -6.83 -11.40 -7.14
C ARG A 238 -7.67 -10.46 -8.03
N ARG A 239 -8.95 -10.80 -8.26
CA ARG A 239 -9.90 -9.92 -8.96
C ARG A 239 -10.18 -8.65 -8.16
N ALA A 240 -10.34 -8.73 -6.84
CA ALA A 240 -10.57 -7.58 -5.99
C ALA A 240 -9.40 -6.58 -6.03
N VAL A 241 -8.16 -7.06 -6.01
CA VAL A 241 -6.95 -6.22 -6.17
C VAL A 241 -6.87 -5.63 -7.59
N TRP A 242 -7.18 -6.42 -8.61
CA TRP A 242 -7.19 -5.97 -10.01
C TRP A 242 -8.17 -4.80 -10.26
N GLU A 243 -9.37 -4.84 -9.67
CA GLU A 243 -10.31 -3.71 -9.74
C GLU A 243 -9.77 -2.45 -9.04
N ASP A 244 -9.10 -2.59 -7.88
CA ASP A 244 -8.51 -1.45 -7.16
C ASP A 244 -7.38 -0.77 -7.95
N LEU A 245 -6.53 -1.57 -8.61
CA LEU A 245 -5.42 -1.05 -9.41
C LEU A 245 -5.95 -0.33 -10.67
N LYS A 246 -6.98 -0.86 -11.33
CA LYS A 246 -7.67 -0.16 -12.43
C LYS A 246 -8.31 1.15 -11.98
N GLN A 247 -8.93 1.18 -10.80
CA GLN A 247 -9.46 2.41 -10.20
C GLN A 247 -8.35 3.45 -9.99
N ALA A 248 -7.20 3.05 -9.46
CA ALA A 248 -6.06 3.95 -9.29
C ALA A 248 -5.52 4.47 -10.64
N VAL A 249 -5.38 3.61 -11.66
CA VAL A 249 -4.92 4.04 -12.99
C VAL A 249 -5.92 4.97 -13.67
N ALA A 250 -7.22 4.72 -13.55
CA ALA A 250 -8.26 5.64 -14.04
C ALA A 250 -8.11 7.03 -13.41
N ILE A 251 -7.99 7.11 -12.07
CA ILE A 251 -7.77 8.36 -11.34
C ILE A 251 -6.48 9.06 -11.77
N SER A 252 -5.41 8.31 -12.09
CA SER A 252 -4.16 8.89 -12.59
C SER A 252 -4.25 9.43 -14.02
N GLY A 253 -5.23 8.99 -14.80
CA GLY A 253 -5.50 9.48 -16.16
C GLY A 253 -6.47 10.67 -16.23
N GLU A 254 -7.04 11.10 -15.10
CA GLU A 254 -7.89 12.30 -15.02
C GLU A 254 -7.02 13.57 -14.86
N ASP A 255 -7.36 14.63 -15.62
CA ASP A 255 -6.68 15.95 -15.66
C ASP A 255 -7.47 17.03 -14.88
#